data_AF-A0A8T4TY85-F1
#
_entry.id   AF-A0A8T4TY85-F1
#
_cell.length_a   1.000
_cell.length_b   1.000
_cell.length_c   1.000
_cell.angle_alpha   90.00
_cell.angle_beta   90.00
_cell.angle_gamma   90.00
#
_symmetry.space_group_name_H-M   'P 1'
#
loop_
_entity.id
_entity.type
_entity.pdbx_description
1 polymer ?
#
loop_
_entity_poly.entity_id
_entity_poly.type
_entity_poly.pdbx_seq_one_letter_code
_entity_poly.pdbx_strand_id
1 'polypeptide(L)'
;MLRQVGYTGSDFKDPSYEDVCSDNTGHAEAIEIEFDSKVVSYNELLDVFWQSHDPCTLNRQGVDIGTQYRSAIFYQSEEQKKKAVASKQELQKKFSNKIVTEITKATDFYRAEEYHQKYLEKKGLKTCRVF
;
A
#
# COMPACT_ATOMS: atom_id res chain seq x y z
N MET A 1 8.64 3.89 16.12
CA MET A 1 8.05 3.95 14.77
C MET A 1 8.44 2.69 14.03
N LEU A 2 7.51 1.75 13.91
CA LEU A 2 7.70 0.53 13.11
C LEU A 2 7.33 0.86 11.66
N ARG A 3 8.17 0.42 10.72
CA ARG A 3 7.89 0.46 9.29
C ARG A 3 8.38 -0.85 8.68
N GLN A 4 7.48 -1.62 8.10
CA GLN A 4 7.83 -2.90 7.50
C GLN A 4 7.08 -3.14 6.20
N VAL A 5 7.75 -3.78 5.26
CA VAL A 5 7.14 -4.25 4.00
C VAL A 5 6.66 -5.68 4.16
N GLY A 6 5.60 -6.04 3.44
CA GLY A 6 4.96 -7.35 3.58
C GLY A 6 3.78 -7.54 2.64
N TYR A 7 3.01 -8.57 2.94
CA TYR A 7 1.90 -9.06 2.13
C TYR A 7 0.61 -9.05 2.98
N THR A 8 -0.48 -8.47 2.46
CA THR A 8 -1.78 -8.44 3.17
C THR A 8 -2.95 -8.34 2.18
N GLY A 9 -4.18 -8.27 2.65
CA GLY A 9 -5.36 -8.08 1.79
C GLY A 9 -5.92 -9.35 1.15
N SER A 10 -5.56 -10.52 1.69
CA SER A 10 -6.12 -11.83 1.34
C SER A 10 -6.30 -12.70 2.59
N ASP A 11 -7.08 -13.78 2.45
CA ASP A 11 -7.26 -14.84 3.44
C ASP A 11 -6.22 -15.97 3.33
N PHE A 12 -5.39 -15.97 2.28
CA PHE A 12 -4.25 -16.89 2.15
C PHE A 12 -3.31 -16.73 3.35
N LYS A 13 -2.83 -17.85 3.89
CA LYS A 13 -2.02 -17.89 5.12
C LYS A 13 -0.55 -18.14 4.80
N ASP A 14 0.32 -17.46 5.53
CA ASP A 14 1.78 -17.62 5.49
C ASP A 14 2.39 -17.63 4.06
N PRO A 15 2.09 -16.63 3.20
CA PRO A 15 2.61 -16.57 1.84
C PRO A 15 4.13 -16.36 1.80
N SER A 16 4.81 -17.04 0.88
CA SER A 16 6.17 -16.69 0.44
C SER A 16 6.15 -15.60 -0.63
N TYR A 17 7.29 -14.94 -0.88
CA TYR A 17 7.42 -14.02 -2.01
C TYR A 17 7.06 -14.69 -3.35
N GLU A 18 7.44 -15.95 -3.55
CA GLU A 18 7.13 -16.72 -4.75
C GLU A 18 5.62 -16.94 -4.91
N ASP A 19 4.90 -17.23 -3.81
CA ASP A 19 3.44 -17.38 -3.83
C ASP A 19 2.77 -16.07 -4.26
N VAL A 20 3.22 -14.94 -3.71
CA VAL A 20 2.68 -13.60 -4.04
C VAL A 20 2.99 -13.24 -5.48
N CYS A 21 4.22 -13.50 -5.95
CA CYS A 21 4.62 -13.26 -7.34
C CYS A 21 3.80 -14.09 -8.35
N SER A 22 3.28 -15.24 -7.93
CA SER A 22 2.44 -16.09 -8.78
C SER A 22 1.03 -15.53 -9.05
N ASP A 23 0.64 -14.45 -8.35
CA ASP A 23 -0.68 -13.80 -8.44
C ASP A 23 -1.85 -14.67 -7.94
N ASN A 24 -1.58 -15.84 -7.35
CA ASN A 24 -2.62 -16.79 -6.91
C ASN A 24 -3.08 -16.58 -5.47
N THR A 25 -2.33 -15.83 -4.66
CA THR A 25 -2.67 -15.63 -3.25
C THR A 25 -3.69 -14.52 -3.04
N GLY A 26 -3.81 -13.58 -3.98
CA GLY A 26 -4.61 -12.36 -3.83
C GLY A 26 -3.99 -11.32 -2.87
N HIS A 27 -2.80 -11.56 -2.33
CA HIS A 27 -2.12 -10.57 -1.49
C HIS A 27 -1.74 -9.33 -2.30
N ALA A 28 -1.72 -8.17 -1.64
CA ALA A 28 -1.05 -6.96 -2.11
C ALA A 28 0.30 -6.83 -1.41
N GLU A 29 1.30 -6.31 -2.11
CA GLU A 29 2.45 -5.71 -1.46
C GLU A 29 2.00 -4.47 -0.68
N ALA A 30 2.41 -4.39 0.58
CA ALA A 30 1.98 -3.33 1.48
C ALA A 30 3.10 -2.91 2.44
N ILE A 31 2.94 -1.70 2.98
CA ILE A 31 3.76 -1.17 4.07
C ILE A 31 2.89 -1.05 5.31
N GLU A 32 3.29 -1.70 6.40
CA GLU A 32 2.71 -1.45 7.72
C GLU A 32 3.49 -0.35 8.43
N ILE A 33 2.76 0.66 8.92
CA ILE A 33 3.32 1.85 9.57
C ILE A 33 2.67 2.02 10.93
N GLU A 34 3.49 1.94 11.98
CA GLU A 34 3.12 2.38 13.33
C GLU A 34 3.65 3.80 13.55
N PHE A 35 2.75 4.72 13.88
CA PHE A 35 3.05 6.14 14.01
C PHE A 35 2.42 6.75 15.27
N ASP A 36 3.04 7.81 15.80
CA ASP A 36 2.47 8.61 16.89
C ASP A 36 1.56 9.69 16.31
N SER A 37 0.27 9.63 16.64
CA SER A 37 -0.75 10.58 16.16
C SER A 37 -0.56 12.01 16.65
N LYS A 38 0.31 12.22 17.66
CA LYS A 38 0.72 13.56 18.12
C LYS A 38 1.81 14.19 17.26
N VAL A 39 2.54 13.37 16.50
CA VAL A 39 3.66 13.81 15.64
C VAL A 39 3.24 13.84 14.17
N VAL A 40 2.51 12.82 13.70
CA VAL A 40 1.99 12.76 12.34
C VAL A 40 0.54 12.31 12.36
N SER A 41 -0.31 12.99 11.62
CA SER A 41 -1.72 12.62 11.48
C SER A 41 -1.92 11.55 10.42
N TYR A 42 -3.03 10.80 10.52
CA TYR A 42 -3.41 9.85 9.49
C TYR A 42 -3.66 10.52 8.12
N ASN A 43 -4.14 11.77 8.10
CA ASN A 43 -4.33 12.51 6.85
C ASN A 43 -3.01 12.82 6.15
N GLU A 44 -1.95 13.16 6.90
CA GLU A 44 -0.62 13.35 6.33
C GLU A 44 -0.08 12.04 5.72
N LEU A 45 -0.34 10.89 6.35
CA LEU A 45 0.02 9.59 5.77
C LEU A 45 -0.76 9.30 4.49
N LEU A 46 -2.05 9.63 4.45
CA LEU A 46 -2.86 9.53 3.24
C LEU A 46 -2.32 10.44 2.13
N ASP A 47 -1.95 11.69 2.44
CA ASP A 47 -1.39 12.63 1.48
C ASP A 47 -0.07 12.13 0.88
N VAL A 48 0.81 11.55 1.71
CA VAL A 48 2.04 10.90 1.24
C VAL A 48 1.72 9.70 0.36
N PHE A 49 0.77 8.84 0.76
CA PHE A 49 0.32 7.71 -0.04
C PHE A 49 -0.15 8.16 -1.43
N TRP A 50 -1.06 9.14 -1.51
CA TRP A 50 -1.58 9.63 -2.80
C TRP A 50 -0.53 10.27 -3.72
N GLN A 51 0.58 10.75 -3.16
CA GLN A 51 1.70 11.31 -3.92
C GLN A 51 2.72 10.26 -4.37
N SER A 52 2.63 9.03 -3.86
CA SER A 52 3.68 8.02 -4.03
C SER A 52 3.46 7.07 -5.20
N HIS A 53 2.28 7.06 -5.83
CA HIS A 53 1.90 6.09 -6.87
C HIS A 53 0.77 6.63 -7.76
N ASP A 54 0.43 5.93 -8.85
CA ASP A 54 -0.74 6.26 -9.69
C ASP A 54 -2.00 5.55 -9.14
N PRO A 55 -2.98 6.29 -8.57
CA PRO A 55 -4.16 5.69 -7.97
C PRO A 55 -5.24 5.28 -8.98
N CYS A 56 -5.04 5.57 -10.28
CA CYS A 56 -5.98 5.30 -11.37
C CYS A 56 -5.64 4.03 -12.16
N THR A 57 -4.45 3.44 -11.96
CA THR A 57 -4.04 2.20 -12.63
C THR A 57 -4.46 0.96 -11.84
N LEU A 58 -5.33 0.14 -12.44
CA LEU A 58 -5.78 -1.11 -11.83
C LEU A 58 -4.66 -2.17 -11.94
N ASN A 59 -4.32 -2.80 -10.81
CA ASN A 59 -3.37 -3.92 -10.73
C ASN A 59 -2.02 -3.63 -11.42
N ARG A 60 -1.53 -2.39 -11.27
CA ARG A 60 -0.29 -1.93 -11.89
C ARG A 60 0.23 -0.67 -11.19
N GLN A 61 1.54 -0.59 -11.04
CA GLN A 61 2.27 0.64 -10.74
C GLN A 61 3.47 0.78 -11.68
N GLY A 62 3.40 1.73 -12.61
CA GLY A 62 4.43 1.88 -13.64
C GLY A 62 4.62 0.61 -14.47
N VAL A 63 5.81 0.01 -14.36
CA VAL A 63 6.19 -1.24 -15.07
C VAL A 63 5.82 -2.52 -14.32
N ASP A 64 5.42 -2.40 -13.05
CA ASP A 64 5.06 -3.52 -12.20
C ASP A 64 3.58 -3.86 -12.40
N ILE A 65 3.28 -5.06 -12.91
CA ILE A 65 1.95 -5.50 -13.35
C ILE A 65 1.55 -6.77 -12.59
N GLY A 66 0.35 -6.76 -12.02
CA GLY A 66 -0.22 -7.88 -11.27
C GLY A 66 -1.10 -7.40 -10.11
N THR A 67 -1.96 -8.27 -9.57
CA THR A 67 -2.89 -7.88 -8.49
C THR A 67 -2.14 -7.53 -7.20
N GLN A 68 -0.93 -8.05 -7.02
CA GLN A 68 -0.05 -7.72 -5.91
C GLN A 68 0.41 -6.25 -5.90
N TYR A 69 0.43 -5.58 -7.06
CA TYR A 69 0.80 -4.17 -7.19
C TYR A 69 -0.42 -3.24 -7.21
N ARG A 70 -1.60 -3.73 -6.83
CA ARG A 70 -2.79 -2.88 -6.78
C ARG A 70 -2.63 -1.78 -5.73
N SER A 71 -3.19 -0.62 -6.02
CA SER A 71 -3.30 0.45 -5.03
C SER A 71 -4.36 0.09 -3.99
N ALA A 72 -3.99 0.01 -2.71
CA ALA A 72 -4.90 -0.35 -1.63
C ALA A 72 -4.58 0.38 -0.31
N ILE A 73 -5.62 0.73 0.45
CA ILE A 73 -5.55 1.22 1.83
C ILE A 73 -6.25 0.19 2.72
N PHE A 74 -5.49 -0.38 3.66
CA PHE A 74 -5.96 -1.35 4.63
C PHE A 74 -6.21 -0.65 5.98
N TYR A 75 -7.47 -0.33 6.27
CA TYR A 75 -7.81 0.39 7.51
C TYR A 75 -7.95 -0.56 8.70
N GLN A 76 -7.54 -0.11 9.89
CA GLN A 76 -7.69 -0.82 11.15
C GLN A 76 -8.86 -0.32 12.00
N SER A 77 -9.40 0.87 11.70
CA SER A 77 -10.55 1.45 12.40
C SER A 77 -11.56 2.11 11.46
N GLU A 78 -12.80 2.26 11.91
CA GLU A 78 -13.84 2.97 11.15
C GLU A 78 -13.51 4.46 10.96
N GLU A 79 -12.73 5.07 11.87
CA GLU A 79 -12.26 6.44 11.68
C GLU A 79 -11.26 6.54 10.55
N GLN A 80 -10.30 5.60 10.46
CA GLN A 80 -9.37 5.52 9.33
C GLN A 80 -10.11 5.29 8.01
N LYS A 81 -11.10 4.40 7.99
CA LYS A 81 -11.96 4.17 6.82
C LYS A 81 -12.63 5.46 6.36
N LYS A 82 -13.28 6.19 7.27
CA LYS A 82 -13.95 7.47 6.94
C LYS A 82 -12.96 8.49 6.36
N LYS A 83 -11.79 8.64 6.98
CA LYS A 83 -10.73 9.55 6.52
C LYS A 83 -10.20 9.16 5.13
N ALA A 84 -9.93 7.87 4.91
CA ALA A 84 -9.45 7.37 3.62
C ALA A 84 -10.49 7.53 2.50
N VAL A 85 -11.76 7.27 2.78
CA VAL A 85 -12.86 7.46 1.80
C VAL A 85 -13.00 8.95 1.46
N ALA A 86 -13.00 9.82 2.48
CA ALA A 86 -13.05 11.27 2.26
C ALA A 86 -11.85 11.76 1.46
N SER A 87 -10.62 11.32 1.78
CA SER A 87 -9.43 11.72 1.02
C SER A 87 -9.48 11.25 -0.44
N LYS A 88 -9.96 10.03 -0.69
CA LYS A 88 -10.16 9.51 -2.06
C LYS A 88 -11.18 10.36 -2.83
N GLN A 89 -12.29 10.74 -2.20
CA GLN A 89 -13.30 11.58 -2.82
C GLN A 89 -12.78 12.99 -3.14
N GLU A 90 -12.02 13.60 -2.24
CA GLU A 90 -11.39 14.90 -2.48
C GLU A 90 -10.34 14.82 -3.59
N LEU A 91 -9.51 13.77 -3.60
CA LEU A 91 -8.51 13.58 -4.64
C LEU A 91 -9.14 13.32 -6.00
N GLN A 92 -10.23 12.56 -6.08
CA GLN A 92 -10.94 12.26 -7.33
C GLN A 92 -11.35 13.52 -8.08
N LYS A 93 -11.64 14.63 -7.39
CA LYS A 93 -11.98 15.92 -8.02
C LYS A 93 -10.83 16.50 -8.87
N LYS A 94 -9.59 16.08 -8.59
CA LYS A 94 -8.37 16.53 -9.30
C LYS A 94 -7.99 15.59 -10.45
N PHE A 95 -8.59 14.42 -10.55
CA PHE A 95 -8.28 13.41 -11.57
C PHE A 95 -9.45 13.29 -12.56
N SER A 96 -9.13 13.27 -13.86
CA SER A 96 -10.08 12.94 -14.91
C SER A 96 -10.41 11.45 -14.93
N ASN A 97 -9.40 10.60 -14.70
CA ASN A 97 -9.55 9.16 -14.59
C ASN A 97 -10.13 8.78 -13.22
N LYS A 98 -10.88 7.67 -13.19
CA LYS A 98 -11.43 7.14 -11.94
C LYS A 98 -10.32 6.55 -11.08
N ILE A 99 -10.25 6.97 -9.82
CA ILE A 99 -9.37 6.37 -8.82
C ILE A 99 -9.89 4.97 -8.47
N VAL A 100 -9.06 3.98 -8.73
CA VAL A 100 -9.37 2.56 -8.51
C VAL A 100 -8.83 2.01 -7.19
N THR A 101 -8.08 2.81 -6.43
CA THR A 101 -7.55 2.42 -5.10
C THR A 101 -8.61 1.77 -4.22
N GLU A 102 -8.32 0.57 -3.73
CA GLU A 102 -9.17 -0.17 -2.81
C GLU A 102 -9.08 0.43 -1.40
N ILE A 103 -10.21 0.48 -0.69
CA ILE A 103 -10.25 0.86 0.73
C ILE A 103 -10.97 -0.26 1.46
N THR A 104 -10.21 -1.13 2.09
CA THR A 104 -10.73 -2.35 2.72
C THR A 104 -10.18 -2.54 4.12
N LYS A 105 -10.86 -3.37 4.92
CA LYS A 105 -10.43 -3.66 6.29
C LYS A 105 -9.10 -4.42 6.23
N ALA A 106 -8.16 -4.07 7.11
CA ALA A 106 -6.92 -4.82 7.25
C ALA A 106 -7.20 -6.28 7.64
N THR A 107 -6.52 -7.20 6.96
CA THR A 107 -6.43 -8.62 7.34
C THR A 107 -5.05 -8.87 7.95
N ASP A 108 -4.67 -10.14 8.12
CA ASP A 108 -3.34 -10.49 8.60
C ASP A 108 -2.25 -9.87 7.71
N PHE A 109 -1.20 -9.37 8.35
CA PHE A 109 -0.03 -8.82 7.68
C PHE A 109 1.14 -9.79 7.84
N TYR A 110 1.65 -10.28 6.71
CA TYR A 110 2.80 -11.16 6.66
C TYR A 110 4.03 -10.34 6.30
N ARG A 111 4.94 -10.18 7.26
CA ARG A 111 6.20 -9.47 7.04
C ARG A 111 6.99 -10.18 5.94
N ALA A 112 7.39 -9.43 4.91
CA ALA A 112 8.25 -9.95 3.86
C ALA A 112 9.65 -10.25 4.40
N GLU A 113 10.37 -11.09 3.67
CA GLU A 113 11.72 -11.56 3.95
C GLU A 113 12.67 -10.39 4.21
N GLU A 114 13.68 -10.59 5.07
CA GLU A 114 14.62 -9.54 5.49
C GLU A 114 15.36 -8.86 4.32
N TYR A 115 15.48 -9.55 3.18
CA TYR A 115 16.00 -8.98 1.94
C TYR A 115 15.20 -7.75 1.47
N HIS A 116 13.87 -7.78 1.55
CA HIS A 116 12.98 -6.71 1.09
C HIS A 116 12.95 -5.52 2.05
N GLN A 117 13.26 -5.75 3.33
CA GLN A 117 13.21 -4.72 4.36
C GLN A 117 14.28 -3.67 4.14
N LYS A 118 13.89 -2.38 4.09
CA LYS A 118 14.81 -1.24 3.84
C LYS A 118 15.67 -1.44 2.58
N TYR A 119 15.12 -2.09 1.55
CA TYR A 119 15.88 -2.48 0.36
C TYR A 119 16.59 -1.29 -0.30
N LEU A 120 15.89 -0.17 -0.48
CA LEU A 120 16.48 1.04 -1.09
C LEU A 120 17.66 1.58 -0.27
N GLU A 121 17.51 1.70 1.05
CA GLU A 121 18.59 2.13 1.95
C GLU A 121 19.80 1.19 1.85
N LYS A 122 19.58 -0.12 1.89
CA LYS A 122 20.62 -1.15 1.77
C LYS A 122 21.36 -1.09 0.43
N LYS A 123 20.68 -0.67 -0.64
CA LYS A 123 21.25 -0.49 -1.99
C LYS A 123 21.79 0.92 -2.25
N GLY A 124 21.68 1.85 -1.29
CA GLY A 124 22.05 3.25 -1.49
C GLY A 124 21.19 3.98 -2.53
N LEU A 125 20.00 3.46 -2.81
CA LEU A 125 19.04 4.02 -3.76
C LEU A 125 18.05 4.94 -3.03
N LYS A 126 17.59 6.00 -3.71
CA LYS A 126 16.59 6.93 -3.16
C LYS A 126 15.16 6.58 -3.56
N THR A 127 14.99 5.98 -4.74
CA THR A 127 13.69 5.61 -5.28
C THR A 127 13.82 4.26 -5.99
N CYS A 128 12.76 3.45 -5.93
CA CYS A 128 12.51 2.48 -6.99
C CYS A 128 11.91 3.25 -8.18
N ARG A 129 12.00 2.74 -9.41
CA ARG A 129 11.50 3.44 -10.61
C ARG A 129 9.97 3.63 -10.56
N VAL A 130 9.50 4.66 -9.87
CA VAL A 130 8.16 5.21 -9.99
C VAL A 130 8.25 6.24 -11.12
N PHE A 131 7.56 5.98 -12.24
CA PHE A 131 7.50 6.89 -13.38
C PHE A 131 6.42 7.94 -13.17
#